data_AF-A0A166S1C4-F1
#
_entry.id   AF-A0A166S1C4-F1
#
_cell.length_a   1.000
_cell.length_b   1.000
_cell.length_c   1.000
_cell.angle_alpha   90.00
_cell.angle_beta   90.00
_cell.angle_gamma   90.00
#
_symmetry.space_group_name_H-M   'P 1'
#
loop_
_entity.id
_entity.type
_entity.pdbx_description
1 polymer ?
#
loop_
_entity_poly.entity_id
_entity_poly.type
_entity_poly.pdbx_seq_one_letter_code
_entity_poly.pdbx_strand_id
1 'polypeptide(L)'
;MGNEDKDKLDELVEAEIVNVDENGMPVRSEEYSKAGGKRKNYSESEVVAIILPYIYEDISVSSREIARRTGLDARTVNKYRKSELFKQKLAELTNDKLLSLRCMALDELEKIVKDKTVSPNTKIKAIHEILQHSVSVAELAMQAGKEAKPIDINVLLKEIENM
;
A
#
# COMPACT_ATOMS: atom_id res chain seq x y z
N MET A 1 5.98 -11.93 -20.98
CA MET A 1 4.71 -11.19 -20.79
C MET A 1 5.03 -10.02 -19.89
N GLY A 2 5.36 -8.87 -20.47
CA GLY A 2 5.78 -7.69 -19.73
C GLY A 2 5.36 -6.49 -20.54
N ASN A 3 4.09 -6.10 -20.40
CA ASN A 3 3.82 -4.68 -20.60
C ASN A 3 4.41 -4.03 -19.36
N GLU A 4 5.45 -3.23 -19.56
CA GLU A 4 5.83 -2.18 -18.62
C GLU A 4 4.59 -1.29 -18.46
N ASP A 5 3.77 -1.59 -17.44
CA ASP A 5 2.69 -0.74 -17.00
C ASP A 5 3.33 0.58 -16.53
N LYS A 6 3.47 1.54 -17.45
CA LYS A 6 3.79 2.91 -17.06
C LYS A 6 2.74 3.37 -16.05
N ASP A 7 3.19 3.90 -14.91
CA ASP A 7 2.29 4.46 -13.91
C ASP A 7 1.43 5.52 -14.62
N LYS A 8 0.12 5.47 -14.38
CA LYS A 8 -0.79 6.42 -14.99
C LYS A 8 -0.44 7.85 -14.61
N LEU A 9 0.18 8.05 -13.45
CA LEU A 9 0.70 9.35 -13.04
C LEU A 9 1.89 9.79 -13.90
N ASP A 10 2.83 8.88 -14.20
CA ASP A 10 3.98 9.18 -15.05
C ASP A 10 3.53 9.55 -16.46
N GLU A 11 2.54 8.86 -17.03
CA GLU A 11 1.96 9.24 -18.33
C GLU A 11 1.38 10.66 -18.32
N LEU A 12 0.75 11.07 -17.22
CA LEU A 12 0.17 12.40 -17.07
C LEU A 12 1.24 13.49 -16.91
N VAL A 13 2.35 13.17 -16.27
CA VAL A 13 3.50 14.05 -16.11
C VAL A 13 4.28 14.18 -17.43
N GLU A 14 4.57 13.06 -18.11
CA GLU A 14 5.21 13.04 -19.44
C GLU A 14 4.39 13.83 -20.47
N ALA A 15 3.07 13.81 -20.36
CA ALA A 15 2.16 14.56 -21.23
C ALA A 15 1.91 16.02 -20.77
N GLU A 16 2.61 16.51 -19.74
CA GLU A 16 2.51 17.87 -19.20
C GLU A 16 1.07 18.25 -18.76
N ILE A 17 0.24 17.25 -18.42
CA ILE A 17 -1.14 17.43 -17.93
C ILE A 17 -1.12 17.69 -16.41
N VAL A 18 -0.16 17.07 -15.72
CA VAL A 18 0.07 17.16 -14.28
C VAL A 18 1.52 17.54 -14.07
N ASN A 19 1.75 18.52 -13.20
CA ASN A 19 3.07 18.87 -12.68
C ASN A 19 3.25 18.27 -11.29
N VAL A 20 4.48 18.17 -10.83
CA VAL A 20 4.82 17.79 -9.46
C VAL A 20 5.21 19.05 -8.70
N ASP A 21 4.57 19.30 -7.55
CA ASP A 21 4.87 20.45 -6.70
C ASP A 21 6.18 20.26 -5.90
N GLU A 22 6.54 21.28 -5.11
CA GLU A 22 7.74 21.26 -4.27
C GLU A 22 7.79 20.14 -3.22
N ASN A 23 6.64 19.52 -2.89
CA ASN A 23 6.53 18.42 -1.95
C ASN A 23 6.51 17.05 -2.65
N GLY A 24 6.70 17.01 -3.97
CA GLY A 24 6.59 15.77 -4.74
C GLY A 24 5.14 15.39 -5.05
N MET A 25 4.18 16.30 -4.91
CA MET A 25 2.74 15.98 -5.03
C MET A 25 2.15 16.42 -6.37
N PRO A 26 1.25 15.62 -6.96
CA PRO A 26 0.74 15.89 -8.30
C PRO A 26 -0.32 17.00 -8.31
N VAL A 27 -0.05 18.05 -9.08
CA VAL A 27 -0.94 19.21 -9.26
C VAL A 27 -1.23 19.42 -10.74
N ARG A 28 -2.42 19.90 -11.10
CA ARG A 28 -2.75 20.17 -12.51
C ARG A 28 -1.86 21.27 -13.09
N SER A 29 -1.37 21.09 -14.32
CA SER A 29 -0.54 22.10 -14.99
C SER A 29 -1.32 23.37 -15.38
N GLU A 30 -0.67 24.53 -15.31
CA GLU A 30 -1.28 25.82 -15.63
C GLU A 30 -1.61 25.98 -17.13
N GLU A 31 -0.81 25.41 -18.02
CA GLU A 31 -0.97 25.54 -19.47
C GLU A 31 -2.26 24.85 -19.96
N TYR A 32 -2.64 23.74 -19.32
CA TYR A 32 -3.93 23.07 -19.49
C TYR A 32 -5.14 23.87 -19.00
N SER A 33 -4.91 24.98 -18.29
CA SER A 33 -5.95 25.86 -17.77
C SER A 33 -6.14 27.09 -18.66
N LYS A 34 -5.11 27.50 -19.42
CA LYS A 34 -5.08 28.75 -20.22
C LYS A 34 -5.42 28.56 -21.70
N ALA A 35 -5.26 27.36 -22.28
CA ALA A 35 -5.33 27.14 -23.73
C ALA A 35 -6.71 26.76 -24.33
N GLY A 36 -7.83 26.82 -23.59
CA GLY A 36 -9.16 26.45 -24.12
C GLY A 36 -9.31 24.99 -24.60
N GLY A 37 -8.25 24.18 -24.51
CA GLY A 37 -8.19 22.76 -24.83
C GLY A 37 -8.88 21.94 -23.76
N LYS A 38 -10.21 21.83 -23.85
CA LYS A 38 -10.98 20.95 -22.97
C LYS A 38 -10.70 19.49 -23.31
N ARG A 39 -9.77 18.85 -22.61
CA ARG A 39 -10.08 17.49 -22.16
C ARG A 39 -11.19 17.65 -21.12
N LYS A 40 -12.45 17.47 -21.57
CA LYS A 40 -13.64 17.90 -20.80
C LYS A 40 -13.74 17.21 -19.43
N ASN A 41 -13.17 16.02 -19.27
CA ASN A 41 -13.23 15.24 -18.05
C ASN A 41 -11.95 14.41 -17.91
N TYR A 42 -11.32 14.42 -16.73
CA TYR A 42 -10.38 13.37 -16.36
C TYR A 42 -11.11 12.03 -16.30
N SER A 43 -10.47 10.97 -16.77
CA SER A 43 -10.98 9.62 -16.53
C SER A 43 -10.89 9.28 -15.05
N GLU A 44 -11.60 8.22 -14.63
CA GLU A 44 -11.45 7.70 -13.28
C GLU A 44 -10.01 7.32 -12.95
N SER A 45 -9.31 6.63 -13.86
CA SER A 45 -7.92 6.23 -13.66
C SER A 45 -6.97 7.43 -13.49
N GLU A 46 -7.21 8.50 -14.22
CA GLU A 46 -6.39 9.73 -14.12
C GLU A 46 -6.65 10.46 -12.80
N VAL A 47 -7.91 10.57 -12.38
CA VAL A 47 -8.22 11.18 -11.08
C VAL A 47 -7.64 10.34 -9.95
N VAL A 48 -7.79 9.02 -10.01
CA VAL A 48 -7.23 8.11 -9.00
C VAL A 48 -5.72 8.29 -8.91
N ALA A 49 -5.00 8.30 -10.04
CA ALA A 49 -3.55 8.52 -10.07
C ALA A 49 -3.13 9.84 -9.40
N ILE A 50 -3.90 10.91 -9.61
CA ILE A 50 -3.62 12.23 -9.01
C ILE A 50 -3.94 12.26 -7.51
N ILE A 51 -5.06 11.69 -7.05
CA ILE A 51 -5.49 11.85 -5.65
C ILE A 51 -4.89 10.80 -4.70
N LEU A 52 -4.43 9.67 -5.24
CA LEU A 52 -3.91 8.55 -4.45
C LEU A 52 -2.68 8.92 -3.61
N PRO A 53 -1.67 9.65 -4.11
CA PRO A 53 -0.53 10.09 -3.30
C PRO A 53 -0.94 10.88 -2.07
N TYR A 54 -1.90 11.80 -2.19
CA TYR A 54 -2.36 12.63 -1.06
C TYR A 54 -2.99 11.80 0.06
N ILE A 55 -3.78 10.80 -0.29
CA ILE A 55 -4.47 9.95 0.69
C ILE A 55 -3.51 8.92 1.29
N TYR A 56 -2.51 8.51 0.50
CA TYR A 56 -1.45 7.63 0.98
C TYR A 56 -0.52 8.32 1.99
N GLU A 57 -0.25 9.62 1.78
CA GLU A 57 0.51 10.45 2.73
C GLU A 57 -0.31 10.75 4.00
N ASP A 58 -1.57 11.15 3.85
CA ASP A 58 -2.49 11.42 4.96
C ASP A 58 -3.91 10.94 4.64
N ILE A 59 -4.31 9.82 5.24
CA ILE A 59 -5.64 9.23 5.03
C ILE A 59 -6.79 10.14 5.51
N SER A 60 -6.51 11.05 6.44
CA SER A 60 -7.49 11.97 7.02
C SER A 60 -7.77 13.18 6.13
N VAL A 61 -6.94 13.43 5.11
CA VAL A 61 -7.07 14.59 4.22
C VAL A 61 -8.48 14.62 3.58
N SER A 62 -9.10 15.80 3.63
CA SER A 62 -10.46 15.96 3.12
C SER A 62 -10.48 16.08 1.59
N SER A 63 -11.55 15.61 0.94
CA SER A 63 -11.71 15.75 -0.52
C SER A 63 -11.69 17.21 -0.99
N ARG A 64 -12.09 18.16 -0.14
CA ARG A 64 -12.00 19.60 -0.43
C ARG A 64 -10.57 20.09 -0.45
N GLU A 65 -9.75 19.60 0.49
CA GLU A 65 -8.34 19.96 0.56
C GLU A 65 -7.55 19.39 -0.61
N ILE A 66 -7.79 18.13 -0.98
CA ILE A 66 -7.22 17.53 -2.20
C ILE A 66 -7.62 18.36 -3.43
N ALA A 67 -8.90 18.71 -3.56
CA ALA A 67 -9.39 19.53 -4.68
C ALA A 67 -8.69 20.90 -4.76
N ARG A 68 -8.49 21.56 -3.60
CA ARG A 68 -7.76 22.83 -3.50
C ARG A 68 -6.31 22.71 -3.96
N ARG A 69 -5.61 21.64 -3.55
CA ARG A 69 -4.20 21.41 -3.91
C ARG A 69 -4.01 21.00 -5.37
N THR A 70 -4.86 20.12 -5.86
CA THR A 70 -4.75 19.53 -7.21
C THR A 70 -5.37 20.37 -8.31
N GLY A 71 -6.28 21.30 -7.98
CA GLY A 71 -7.10 22.03 -8.95
C GLY A 71 -8.23 21.19 -9.58
N LEU A 72 -8.52 20.01 -9.03
CA LEU A 72 -9.64 19.16 -9.44
C LEU A 72 -10.97 19.63 -8.82
N ASP A 73 -12.08 19.29 -9.48
CA ASP A 73 -13.41 19.52 -8.89
C ASP A 73 -13.65 18.61 -7.67
N ALA A 74 -14.13 19.19 -6.58
CA ALA A 74 -14.33 18.47 -5.31
C ALA A 74 -15.36 17.34 -5.41
N ARG A 75 -16.38 17.43 -6.29
CA ARG A 75 -17.33 16.34 -6.50
C ARG A 75 -16.66 15.19 -7.24
N THR A 76 -15.81 15.50 -8.22
CA THR A 76 -15.02 14.51 -8.96
C THR A 76 -14.06 13.77 -8.03
N VAL A 77 -13.32 14.48 -7.17
CA VAL A 77 -12.45 13.87 -6.14
C VAL A 77 -13.25 12.96 -5.23
N ASN A 78 -14.39 13.44 -4.70
CA ASN A 78 -15.21 12.65 -3.79
C ASN A 78 -15.84 11.42 -4.45
N LYS A 79 -16.19 11.50 -5.73
CA LYS A 79 -16.72 10.37 -6.51
C LYS A 79 -15.66 9.28 -6.65
N TYR A 80 -14.47 9.64 -7.14
CA TYR A 80 -13.43 8.66 -7.46
C TYR A 80 -12.64 8.17 -6.26
N ARG A 81 -12.54 8.94 -5.17
CA ARG A 81 -12.03 8.44 -3.88
C ARG A 81 -12.81 7.24 -3.34
N LYS A 82 -14.08 7.08 -3.74
CA LYS A 82 -14.94 5.99 -3.29
C LYS A 82 -15.05 4.85 -4.30
N SER A 83 -14.37 4.95 -5.44
CA SER A 83 -14.50 3.97 -6.49
C SER A 83 -13.72 2.69 -6.18
N GLU A 84 -14.10 1.59 -6.83
CA GLU A 84 -13.42 0.31 -6.64
C GLU A 84 -11.97 0.37 -7.12
N LEU A 85 -11.69 1.10 -8.22
CA LEU A 85 -10.32 1.29 -8.70
C LEU A 85 -9.45 1.98 -7.64
N PHE A 86 -9.98 3.01 -6.98
CA PHE A 86 -9.25 3.69 -5.91
C PHE A 86 -8.95 2.76 -4.74
N LYS A 87 -9.96 2.01 -4.26
CA LYS A 87 -9.79 1.07 -3.16
C LYS A 87 -8.76 -0.01 -3.49
N GLN A 88 -8.82 -0.54 -4.72
CA GLN A 88 -7.87 -1.53 -5.20
C GLN A 88 -6.45 -0.96 -5.22
N LYS A 89 -6.24 0.21 -5.82
CA LYS A 89 -4.92 0.83 -5.93
C LYS A 89 -4.34 1.23 -4.57
N LEU A 90 -5.17 1.75 -3.67
CA LEU A 90 -4.75 2.04 -2.29
C LEU A 90 -4.38 0.76 -1.54
N ALA A 91 -5.14 -0.34 -1.73
CA ALA A 91 -4.81 -1.62 -1.13
C ALA A 91 -3.49 -2.19 -1.68
N GLU A 92 -3.25 -2.11 -2.99
CA GLU A 92 -1.98 -2.49 -3.63
C GLU A 92 -0.80 -1.73 -2.99
N LEU A 93 -0.84 -0.39 -2.99
CA LEU A 93 0.22 0.44 -2.39
C LEU A 93 0.42 0.19 -0.89
N THR A 94 -0.68 0.05 -0.14
CA THR A 94 -0.60 -0.17 1.31
C THR A 94 -0.04 -1.56 1.62
N ASN A 95 -0.41 -2.57 0.82
CA ASN A 95 0.12 -3.92 0.97
C ASN A 95 1.62 -3.97 0.74
N ASP A 96 2.14 -3.28 -0.27
CA ASP A 96 3.59 -3.22 -0.54
C ASP A 96 4.36 -2.61 0.64
N LYS A 97 3.85 -1.52 1.23
CA LYS A 97 4.44 -0.94 2.45
C LYS A 97 4.31 -1.86 3.66
N LEU A 98 3.16 -2.54 3.79
CA LEU A 98 2.96 -3.53 4.86
C LEU A 98 3.88 -4.73 4.70
N LEU A 99 4.25 -5.15 3.49
CA LEU A 99 5.25 -6.20 3.28
C LEU A 99 6.60 -5.80 3.88
N SER A 100 7.06 -4.57 3.64
CA SER A 100 8.30 -4.06 4.24
C SER A 100 8.21 -4.00 5.78
N LEU A 101 7.10 -3.49 6.32
CA LEU A 101 6.84 -3.49 7.77
C LEU A 101 6.77 -4.90 8.37
N ARG A 102 6.23 -5.88 7.64
CA ARG A 102 6.20 -7.28 8.08
C ARG A 102 7.62 -7.85 8.20
N CYS A 103 8.49 -7.61 7.23
CA CYS A 103 9.89 -8.04 7.31
C CYS A 103 10.59 -7.43 8.53
N MET A 104 10.44 -6.12 8.74
CA MET A 104 11.00 -5.44 9.91
C MET A 104 10.46 -5.99 11.23
N ALA A 105 9.15 -6.29 11.31
CA ALA A 105 8.54 -6.89 12.49
C ALA A 105 9.09 -8.29 12.79
N LEU A 106 9.28 -9.12 11.76
CA LEU A 106 9.90 -10.44 11.92
C LEU A 106 11.34 -10.35 12.42
N ASP A 107 12.12 -9.42 11.90
CA ASP A 107 13.51 -9.19 12.34
C ASP A 107 13.56 -8.79 13.83
N GLU A 108 12.65 -7.92 14.28
CA GLU A 108 12.55 -7.54 15.69
C GLU A 108 12.10 -8.70 16.58
N LEU A 109 11.14 -9.51 16.12
CA LEU A 109 10.73 -10.72 16.85
C LEU A 109 11.89 -11.73 16.95
N GLU A 110 12.70 -11.91 15.90
CA GLU A 110 13.88 -12.77 15.94
C GLU A 110 14.91 -12.28 16.96
N LYS A 111 15.14 -10.96 17.05
CA LYS A 111 15.99 -10.36 18.08
C LYS A 111 15.47 -10.67 19.48
N ILE A 112 14.16 -10.54 19.71
CA ILE A 112 13.51 -10.86 21.00
C ILE A 112 13.75 -12.32 21.39
N VAL A 113 13.66 -13.26 20.44
CA VAL A 113 13.90 -14.69 20.70
C VAL A 113 15.35 -14.95 21.09
N LYS A 114 16.31 -14.31 20.41
CA LYS A 114 17.75 -14.48 20.66
C LYS A 114 18.25 -13.77 21.92
N ASP A 115 17.54 -12.75 22.41
CA ASP A 115 17.95 -11.97 23.57
C ASP A 115 17.88 -12.79 24.86
N LYS A 116 19.01 -12.95 25.57
CA LYS A 116 19.08 -13.72 26.82
C LYS A 116 18.44 -13.02 28.02
N THR A 117 18.22 -11.72 27.93
CA THR A 117 17.66 -10.89 29.02
C THR A 117 16.13 -10.89 29.05
N VAL A 118 15.51 -11.25 27.93
CA VAL A 118 14.05 -11.29 27.79
C VAL A 118 13.47 -12.53 28.46
N SER A 119 12.32 -12.36 29.12
CA SER A 119 11.64 -13.45 29.83
C SER A 119 11.22 -14.60 28.90
N PRO A 120 11.23 -15.87 29.36
CA PRO A 120 10.77 -17.01 28.58
C PRO A 120 9.36 -16.83 27.99
N ASN A 121 8.42 -16.29 28.76
CA ASN A 121 7.06 -16.03 28.29
C ASN A 121 7.01 -15.04 27.12
N THR A 122 7.84 -14.00 27.14
CA THR A 122 7.92 -13.04 26.03
C THR A 122 8.52 -13.70 24.78
N LYS A 123 9.50 -14.59 24.95
CA LYS A 123 10.08 -15.36 23.83
C LYS A 123 9.06 -16.30 23.21
N ILE A 124 8.32 -17.03 24.03
CA ILE A 124 7.25 -17.94 23.56
C ILE A 124 6.22 -17.15 22.75
N LYS A 125 5.81 -15.96 23.23
CA LYS A 125 4.92 -15.09 22.46
C LYS A 125 5.53 -14.66 21.12
N ALA A 126 6.81 -14.25 21.10
CA ALA A 126 7.45 -13.85 19.86
C ALA A 126 7.55 -15.01 18.86
N ILE A 127 7.88 -16.21 19.32
CA ILE A 127 7.89 -17.44 18.52
C ILE A 127 6.49 -17.74 17.98
N HIS A 128 5.46 -17.64 18.83
CA HIS A 128 4.07 -17.85 18.44
C HIS A 128 3.66 -16.91 17.29
N GLU A 129 3.98 -15.61 17.38
CA GLU A 129 3.70 -14.64 16.32
C GLU A 129 4.44 -14.98 15.00
N ILE A 130 5.72 -15.39 15.08
CA ILE A 130 6.49 -15.82 13.89
C ILE A 130 5.84 -17.04 13.22
N LEU A 131 5.47 -18.05 14.02
CA LEU A 131 4.85 -19.28 13.51
C LEU A 131 3.48 -19.03 12.90
N GLN A 132 2.65 -18.20 13.55
CA GLN A 132 1.35 -17.79 12.99
C GLN A 132 1.51 -17.07 11.65
N HIS A 133 2.47 -16.15 11.56
CA HIS A 133 2.77 -15.48 10.30
C HIS A 133 3.16 -16.47 9.20
N SER A 134 4.00 -17.46 9.52
CA SER A 134 4.44 -18.49 8.57
C SER A 134 3.26 -19.33 8.04
N VAL A 135 2.31 -19.70 8.91
CA VAL A 135 1.08 -20.40 8.49
C VAL A 135 0.25 -19.56 7.54
N SER A 136 -0.01 -18.30 7.87
CA SER A 136 -0.79 -17.42 6.99
C SER A 136 -0.16 -17.27 5.61
N VAL A 137 1.17 -17.19 5.53
CA VAL A 137 1.89 -17.13 4.23
C VAL A 137 1.76 -18.46 3.47
N ALA A 138 1.87 -19.61 4.15
CA ALA A 138 1.69 -20.92 3.54
C ALA A 138 0.27 -21.12 3.01
N GLU A 139 -0.76 -20.73 3.76
CA GLU A 139 -2.17 -20.78 3.34
C GLU A 139 -2.42 -19.91 2.10
N LEU A 140 -1.87 -18.70 2.06
CA LEU A 140 -1.94 -17.83 0.88
C LEU A 140 -1.22 -18.45 -0.33
N ALA A 141 -0.08 -19.08 -0.12
CA ALA A 141 0.65 -19.77 -1.19
C ALA A 141 -0.16 -20.95 -1.76
N MET A 142 -0.83 -21.74 -0.90
CA MET A 142 -1.73 -22.82 -1.31
C MET A 142 -2.94 -22.28 -2.10
N GLN A 143 -3.56 -21.19 -1.65
CA GLN A 143 -4.66 -20.54 -2.36
C GLN A 143 -4.24 -19.99 -3.73
N ALA A 144 -2.98 -19.56 -3.87
CA ALA A 144 -2.38 -19.14 -5.14
C ALA A 144 -1.93 -20.32 -6.03
N GLY A 145 -2.26 -21.57 -5.67
CA GLY A 145 -1.92 -22.76 -6.45
C GLY A 145 -0.46 -23.20 -6.34
N LYS A 146 0.28 -22.73 -5.34
CA LYS A 146 1.66 -23.19 -5.05
C LYS A 146 1.61 -24.33 -4.03
N GLU A 147 2.44 -25.36 -4.23
CA GLU A 147 2.64 -26.39 -3.22
C GLU A 147 3.37 -25.81 -2.00
N ALA A 148 2.68 -25.73 -0.86
CA ALA A 148 3.28 -25.42 0.43
C ALA A 148 2.97 -26.55 1.42
N LYS A 149 3.94 -26.92 2.26
CA LYS A 149 3.73 -27.91 3.31
C LYS A 149 2.91 -27.28 4.45
N PRO A 150 1.88 -27.95 4.97
CA PRO A 150 1.18 -27.49 6.17
C PRO A 150 2.15 -27.43 7.36
N ILE A 151 2.08 -26.35 8.13
CA ILE A 151 2.84 -26.17 9.38
C ILE A 151 1.87 -26.30 10.55
N ASP A 152 2.10 -27.23 11.47
CA ASP A 152 1.29 -27.37 12.70
C ASP A 152 1.93 -26.60 13.85
N ILE A 153 1.35 -25.44 14.17
CA ILE A 153 1.83 -24.53 15.20
C ILE A 153 1.81 -25.19 16.60
N ASN A 154 0.79 -25.98 16.90
CA ASN A 154 0.62 -26.54 18.25
C ASN A 154 1.67 -27.62 18.56
N VAL A 155 2.10 -28.36 17.53
CA VAL A 155 3.19 -29.33 17.65
C VAL A 155 4.51 -28.60 17.91
N LEU A 156 4.81 -27.56 17.12
CA LEU A 156 6.04 -26.78 17.27
C LEU A 156 6.13 -26.03 18.60
N LEU A 157 5.02 -25.45 19.08
CA LEU A 157 4.99 -24.79 20.38
C LEU A 157 5.24 -25.76 21.53
N LYS A 158 4.67 -26.97 21.48
CA LYS A 158 4.95 -28.01 22.48
C LYS A 158 6.40 -28.46 22.48
N GLU A 159 7.04 -28.55 21.31
CA GLU A 159 8.48 -28.88 21.25
C GLU A 159 9.34 -27.78 21.90
N ILE A 160 8.95 -26.52 21.73
CA ILE A 160 9.66 -25.35 22.28
C ILE A 160 9.43 -25.18 23.77
N GLU A 161 8.20 -25.43 24.27
CA GLU A 161 7.89 -25.39 25.70
C GLU A 161 8.60 -26.50 26.50
N ASN A 162 9.03 -27.57 25.83
CA ASN A 162 9.75 -28.69 26.42
C ASN A 162 11.30 -28.58 26.29
N MET A 163 11.83 -27.49 25.72
CA MET A 163 13.26 -27.15 25.69
C MET A 163 13.70 -26.39 26.94
#